data_AF-A0A967TE60-F1
#
_entry.id   AF-A0A967TE60-F1
#
_cell.length_a   1.000
_cell.length_b   1.000
_cell.length_c   1.000
_cell.angle_alpha   90.00
_cell.angle_beta   90.00
_cell.angle_gamma   90.00
#
_symmetry.space_group_name_H-M   'P 1'
#
loop_
_entity.id
_entity.type
_entity.pdbx_description
1 polymer ?
#
loop_
_entity_poly.entity_id
_entity_poly.type
_entity_poly.pdbx_seq_one_letter_code
_entity_poly.pdbx_strand_id
1 'polypeptide(L)'
;AVVTQAMSAIPVVPLYASLLFKVMKERGVHEDPIQHIHRMFATQLCSGGAPRLDDAGRIRMDDLEMNDAVQEDVRDRWERVTTENLSELGDLDGFREEFLKIFGFGIEGVDYDADLDPTLGRAA
;
A
#
# COMPACT_ATOMS: atom_id res chain seq x y z
N ALA A 1 -4.75 2.10 -1.92
CA ALA A 1 -3.88 2.97 -1.09
C ALA A 1 -2.54 2.28 -0.93
N VAL A 2 -1.45 3.03 -0.76
CA VAL A 2 -0.10 2.48 -0.55
C VAL A 2 0.62 3.26 0.54
N VAL A 3 1.57 2.64 1.22
CA VAL A 3 2.37 3.32 2.26
C VAL A 3 3.31 4.32 1.59
N THR A 4 3.28 5.57 2.08
CA THR A 4 4.21 6.63 1.67
C THR A 4 4.63 7.43 2.90
N GLN A 5 5.75 8.16 2.83
CA GLN A 5 6.18 9.01 3.94
C GLN A 5 5.12 10.05 4.34
N ALA A 6 4.41 10.61 3.35
CA ALA A 6 3.36 11.59 3.63
C ALA A 6 2.15 10.96 4.35
N MET A 7 1.87 9.67 4.09
CA MET A 7 0.72 8.95 4.64
C MET A 7 0.78 8.83 6.17
N SER A 8 1.98 8.61 6.74
CA SER A 8 2.14 8.42 8.19
C SER A 8 1.87 9.69 9.00
N ALA A 9 1.90 10.87 8.34
CA ALA A 9 1.64 12.15 8.98
C ALA A 9 0.14 12.51 9.01
N ILE A 10 -0.70 11.83 8.22
CA ILE A 10 -2.14 12.09 8.17
C ILE A 10 -2.82 11.24 9.26
N PRO A 11 -3.52 11.84 10.24
CA PRO A 11 -4.25 11.10 11.25
C PRO A 11 -5.19 10.06 10.62
N VAL A 12 -5.41 8.93 11.30
CA VAL A 12 -6.37 7.87 10.94
C VAL A 12 -5.97 7.01 9.72
N VAL A 13 -5.18 7.55 8.80
CA VAL A 13 -4.78 6.84 7.57
C VAL A 13 -3.98 5.55 7.84
N PRO A 14 -3.06 5.47 8.82
CA PRO A 14 -2.40 4.21 9.15
C PRO A 14 -3.36 3.11 9.61
N LEU A 15 -4.41 3.45 10.35
CA LEU A 15 -5.45 2.50 10.76
C LEU A 15 -6.23 1.99 9.55
N TYR A 16 -6.68 2.91 8.68
CA TYR A 16 -7.35 2.54 7.44
C TYR A 16 -6.50 1.64 6.56
N ALA A 17 -5.23 2.02 6.34
CA ALA A 17 -4.30 1.23 5.53
C ALA A 17 -4.11 -0.18 6.11
N SER A 18 -3.96 -0.30 7.43
CA SER A 18 -3.80 -1.59 8.10
C SER A 18 -5.02 -2.49 7.87
N LEU A 19 -6.23 -1.98 8.04
CA LEU A 19 -7.46 -2.76 7.80
C LEU A 19 -7.63 -3.12 6.31
N LEU A 20 -7.44 -2.14 5.42
CA LEU A 20 -7.56 -2.32 3.98
C LEU A 20 -6.57 -3.37 3.45
N PHE A 21 -5.30 -3.30 3.85
CA PHE A 21 -4.28 -4.23 3.39
C PHE A 21 -4.61 -5.66 3.79
N LYS A 22 -5.08 -5.86 5.03
CA LYS A 22 -5.51 -7.18 5.50
C LYS A 22 -6.64 -7.75 4.63
N VAL A 23 -7.68 -6.95 4.38
CA VAL A 23 -8.81 -7.35 3.52
C VAL A 23 -8.35 -7.65 2.08
N MET A 24 -7.57 -6.76 1.48
CA MET A 24 -7.11 -6.93 0.10
C MET A 24 -6.16 -8.13 -0.04
N LYS A 25 -5.31 -8.40 0.96
CA LYS A 25 -4.42 -9.58 0.98
C LYS A 25 -5.22 -10.88 1.10
N GLU A 26 -6.21 -10.94 1.98
CA GLU A 26 -7.10 -12.10 2.12
C GLU A 26 -7.90 -12.39 0.84
N ARG A 27 -8.23 -11.33 0.08
CA ARG A 27 -8.93 -11.42 -1.21
C ARG A 27 -7.98 -11.61 -2.41
N GLY A 28 -6.66 -11.58 -2.19
CA GLY A 28 -5.65 -11.76 -3.25
C GLY A 28 -5.57 -10.61 -4.26
N VAL A 29 -5.98 -9.39 -3.87
CA VAL A 29 -6.01 -8.19 -4.73
C VAL A 29 -5.11 -7.06 -4.25
N HIS A 30 -4.34 -7.29 -3.18
CA HIS A 30 -3.38 -6.30 -2.68
C HIS A 30 -2.26 -6.05 -3.69
N GLU A 31 -1.89 -4.78 -3.85
CA GLU A 31 -0.82 -4.35 -4.75
C GLU A 31 0.15 -3.42 -4.03
N ASP A 32 1.44 -3.67 -4.23
CA ASP A 32 2.51 -2.73 -3.92
C ASP A 32 2.59 -1.61 -4.99
N PRO A 33 3.38 -0.54 -4.77
CA PRO A 33 3.50 0.55 -5.74
C PRO A 33 3.97 0.10 -7.14
N ILE A 34 4.85 -0.89 -7.23
CA ILE A 34 5.37 -1.32 -8.54
C ILE A 34 4.34 -2.14 -9.31
N GLN A 35 3.62 -3.04 -8.64
CA GLN A 35 2.49 -3.80 -9.18
C GLN A 35 1.38 -2.88 -9.66
N HIS A 36 1.05 -1.85 -8.87
CA HIS A 36 0.04 -0.86 -9.20
C HIS A 36 0.39 -0.09 -10.49
N ILE A 37 1.62 0.44 -10.58
CA ILE A 37 2.08 1.17 -11.79
C ILE A 37 2.21 0.21 -12.98
N HIS A 38 2.73 -1.00 -12.78
CA HIS A 38 2.80 -2.00 -13.81
C HIS A 38 1.41 -2.33 -14.39
N ARG A 39 0.40 -2.55 -13.52
CA ARG A 39 -0.99 -2.79 -13.95
C ARG A 39 -1.54 -1.60 -14.73
N MET A 40 -1.25 -0.37 -14.33
CA MET A 40 -1.67 0.83 -15.06
C MET A 40 -1.13 0.82 -16.49
N PHE A 41 0.16 0.58 -16.67
CA PHE A 41 0.76 0.52 -18.01
C PHE A 41 0.20 -0.66 -18.81
N ALA A 42 0.21 -1.87 -18.24
CA ALA A 42 -0.20 -3.07 -18.95
C ALA A 42 -1.68 -3.06 -19.36
N THR A 43 -2.57 -2.48 -18.54
CA THR A 43 -4.03 -2.58 -18.74
C THR A 43 -4.69 -1.31 -19.27
N GLN A 44 -4.02 -0.15 -19.16
CA GLN A 44 -4.61 1.15 -19.55
C GLN A 44 -3.81 1.86 -20.63
N LEU A 45 -2.50 2.07 -20.41
CA LEU A 45 -1.70 2.94 -21.28
C LEU A 45 -1.08 2.20 -22.46
N CYS A 46 -0.76 0.92 -22.31
CA CYS A 46 -0.08 0.09 -23.30
C CYS A 46 -0.89 -1.15 -23.69
N SER A 47 -2.20 -1.15 -23.46
CA SER A 47 -3.09 -2.28 -23.74
C SER A 47 -3.44 -2.46 -25.22
N GLY A 48 -2.98 -1.56 -26.10
CA GLY A 48 -3.31 -1.55 -27.54
C GLY A 48 -4.69 -0.97 -27.86
N GLY A 49 -5.45 -0.52 -26.86
CA GLY A 49 -6.74 0.16 -27.00
C GLY A 49 -6.79 1.47 -26.23
N ALA A 50 -7.95 2.13 -26.26
CA ALA A 50 -8.18 3.31 -25.42
C ALA A 50 -8.25 2.91 -23.93
N PRO A 51 -7.73 3.73 -23.00
CA PRO A 51 -7.83 3.47 -21.57
C PRO A 51 -9.29 3.49 -21.11
N ARG A 52 -9.58 2.78 -20.03
CA ARG A 52 -10.90 2.85 -19.38
C ARG A 52 -10.93 4.10 -18.51
N LEU A 53 -11.85 5.01 -18.82
CA LEU A 53 -12.00 6.28 -18.14
C LEU A 53 -13.34 6.34 -17.40
N ASP A 54 -13.37 7.04 -16.26
CA ASP A 54 -14.61 7.42 -15.61
C ASP A 54 -15.27 8.63 -16.30
N ASP A 55 -16.44 9.06 -15.80
CA ASP A 55 -17.21 10.18 -16.36
C ASP A 55 -16.45 11.52 -16.36
N ALA A 56 -15.39 11.63 -15.56
CA ALA A 56 -14.53 12.80 -15.49
C ALA A 56 -13.25 12.64 -16.35
N GLY A 57 -13.13 11.56 -17.12
CA GLY A 57 -11.98 11.29 -17.99
C GLY A 57 -10.74 10.76 -17.26
N ARG A 58 -10.88 10.16 -16.07
CA ARG A 58 -9.76 9.66 -15.26
C ARG A 58 -9.59 8.16 -15.38
N ILE A 59 -8.34 7.70 -15.40
CA ILE A 59 -8.01 6.28 -15.20
C ILE A 59 -8.15 5.97 -13.70
N ARG A 60 -8.95 4.96 -13.37
CA ARG A 60 -9.21 4.54 -11.99
C ARG A 60 -8.44 3.27 -11.66
N MET A 61 -7.32 3.45 -10.97
CA MET A 61 -6.50 2.34 -10.48
C MET A 61 -6.84 1.95 -9.03
N ASP A 62 -7.70 2.74 -8.39
CA ASP A 62 -8.34 2.46 -7.11
C ASP A 62 -9.50 1.46 -7.25
N ASP A 63 -9.76 0.92 -8.44
CA ASP A 63 -10.86 0.00 -8.73
C ASP A 63 -10.86 -1.27 -7.86
N LEU A 64 -9.69 -1.83 -7.54
CA LEU A 64 -9.57 -2.98 -6.65
C LEU A 64 -9.86 -2.63 -5.18
N GLU A 65 -9.42 -1.45 -4.73
CA GLU A 65 -9.69 -0.95 -3.38
C GLU A 65 -11.16 -0.55 -3.20
N MET A 66 -11.73 0.09 -4.22
CA MET A 66 -13.09 0.64 -4.22
C MET A 66 -14.15 -0.41 -4.59
N ASN A 67 -13.77 -1.67 -4.74
CA ASN A 67 -14.72 -2.77 -4.91
C ASN A 67 -15.67 -2.84 -3.71
N ASP A 68 -16.98 -2.98 -3.97
CA ASP A 68 -18.01 -2.95 -2.93
C ASP A 68 -17.76 -3.96 -1.80
N ALA A 69 -17.33 -5.18 -2.14
CA ALA A 69 -17.08 -6.23 -1.16
C ALA A 69 -15.80 -5.96 -0.34
N VAL A 70 -14.80 -5.29 -0.91
CA VAL A 70 -13.62 -4.83 -0.15
C VAL A 70 -14.03 -3.72 0.82
N GLN A 71 -14.78 -2.73 0.34
CA GLN A 71 -15.21 -1.60 1.15
C GLN A 71 -16.20 -2.00 2.26
N GLU A 72 -17.05 -2.99 2.01
CA GLU A 72 -17.94 -3.56 3.03
C GLU A 72 -17.15 -4.24 4.15
N ASP A 73 -16.22 -5.14 3.82
CA ASP A 73 -15.35 -5.77 4.83
C ASP A 73 -14.55 -4.75 5.64
N VAL A 74 -14.03 -3.70 4.99
CA VAL A 74 -13.28 -2.65 5.68
C VAL A 74 -14.19 -1.87 6.63
N ARG A 75 -15.43 -1.53 6.22
CA ARG A 75 -16.41 -0.87 7.10
C ARG A 75 -16.78 -1.74 8.30
N ASP A 76 -17.04 -3.03 8.09
CA ASP A 76 -17.36 -3.95 9.17
C ASP A 76 -16.22 -4.08 10.19
N ARG A 77 -14.96 -4.12 9.70
CA ARG A 77 -13.78 -4.11 10.58
C ARG A 77 -13.63 -2.77 11.29
N TRP A 78 -13.91 -1.67 10.61
CA TRP A 78 -13.83 -0.32 11.16
C TRP A 78 -14.71 -0.15 12.40
N GLU A 79 -15.92 -0.70 12.38
CA GLU A 79 -16.86 -0.62 13.51
C GLU A 79 -16.42 -1.48 14.71
N ARG A 80 -15.61 -2.50 14.48
CA ARG A 80 -15.23 -3.53 15.47
C ARG A 80 -13.81 -3.37 16.02
N VAL A 81 -12.98 -2.58 15.34
CA VAL A 81 -11.56 -2.46 15.69
C VAL A 81 -11.38 -1.78 17.03
N THR A 82 -10.56 -2.39 17.88
CA THR A 82 -10.11 -1.86 19.15
C THR A 82 -8.59 -2.00 19.22
N THR A 83 -7.98 -1.37 20.22
CA THR A 83 -6.52 -1.49 20.44
C THR A 83 -6.10 -2.96 20.63
N GLU A 84 -6.93 -3.75 21.30
CA GLU A 84 -6.64 -5.14 21.67
C GLU A 84 -6.73 -6.11 20.50
N ASN A 85 -7.57 -5.82 19.49
CA ASN A 85 -7.83 -6.73 18.36
C ASN A 85 -7.27 -6.21 17.02
N LEU A 86 -6.55 -5.08 17.03
CA LEU A 86 -6.05 -4.46 15.80
C LEU A 86 -5.14 -5.39 14.99
N SER A 87 -4.28 -6.16 15.64
CA SER A 87 -3.38 -7.12 14.97
C SER A 87 -4.12 -8.31 14.35
N GLU A 88 -5.36 -8.57 14.76
CA GLU A 88 -6.20 -9.63 14.20
C GLU A 88 -6.99 -9.11 12.99
N LEU A 89 -7.58 -7.92 13.11
CA LEU A 89 -8.46 -7.33 12.09
C LEU A 89 -7.69 -6.57 11.00
N GLY A 90 -6.51 -6.06 11.32
CA GLY A 90 -5.65 -5.30 10.43
C GLY A 90 -4.27 -5.91 10.27
N ASP A 91 -3.55 -5.42 9.27
CA ASP A 91 -2.18 -5.80 8.96
C ASP A 91 -1.21 -4.70 9.40
N LEU A 92 -1.10 -4.52 10.72
CA LEU A 92 -0.23 -3.50 11.30
C LEU A 92 1.25 -3.82 11.08
N ASP A 93 1.62 -5.10 11.16
CA ASP A 93 2.98 -5.55 10.94
C ASP A 93 3.40 -5.31 9.50
N GLY A 94 2.57 -5.70 8.52
CA GLY A 94 2.82 -5.41 7.11
C GLY A 94 2.90 -3.92 6.81
N PHE A 95 2.03 -3.09 7.42
CA PHE A 95 2.13 -1.64 7.29
C PHE A 95 3.48 -1.11 7.83
N ARG A 96 3.93 -1.59 8.99
CA ARG A 96 5.19 -1.19 9.61
C ARG A 96 6.39 -1.63 8.77
N GLU A 97 6.38 -2.85 8.25
CA GLU A 97 7.41 -3.35 7.35
C GLU A 97 7.51 -2.47 6.10
N GLU A 98 6.40 -2.21 5.42
CA GLU A 98 6.37 -1.33 4.23
C GLU A 98 6.84 0.08 4.56
N PHE A 99 6.45 0.62 5.71
CA PHE A 99 6.94 1.93 6.17
C PHE A 99 8.46 1.94 6.36
N LEU A 100 9.04 0.90 6.97
CA LEU A 100 10.48 0.78 7.19
C LEU A 100 11.26 0.64 5.89
N LYS A 101 10.71 -0.10 4.92
CA LYS A 101 11.31 -0.28 3.58
C LYS A 101 11.48 1.05 2.84
N ILE A 102 10.57 2.01 3.02
CA ILE A 102 10.69 3.36 2.45
C ILE A 102 11.98 4.07 2.90
N PHE A 103 12.45 3.78 4.12
CA PHE A 103 13.69 4.34 4.67
C PHE A 103 14.90 3.39 4.53
N GLY A 104 14.76 2.30 3.78
CA GLY A 104 15.84 1.34 3.54
C GLY A 104 16.04 0.30 4.64
N PHE A 105 15.06 0.12 5.53
CA PHE A 105 15.12 -0.87 6.62
C PHE A 105 14.28 -2.12 6.30
N GLY A 106 14.67 -3.27 6.86
CA GLY A 106 13.95 -4.54 6.69
C GLY A 106 13.99 -5.11 5.26
N ILE A 107 15.02 -4.76 4.47
CA ILE A 107 15.22 -5.26 3.11
C ILE A 107 15.97 -6.58 3.16
N GLU A 108 15.38 -7.62 2.57
CA GLU A 108 16.02 -8.93 2.45
C GLU A 108 17.34 -8.84 1.66
N GLY A 109 18.38 -9.49 2.17
CA GLY A 109 19.72 -9.49 1.55
C GLY A 109 20.61 -8.29 1.91
N VAL A 110 20.14 -7.36 2.75
CA VAL A 110 20.96 -6.28 3.32
C VAL A 110 21.52 -6.71 4.67
N ASP A 111 22.83 -6.60 4.84
CA ASP A 111 23.51 -6.74 6.14
C ASP A 111 23.41 -5.43 6.92
N TYR A 112 22.58 -5.39 7.94
CA TYR A 112 22.36 -4.22 8.79
C TYR A 112 23.41 -4.03 9.89
N ASP A 113 24.30 -5.02 10.10
CA ASP A 113 25.41 -4.93 11.05
C ASP A 113 26.71 -4.44 10.38
N ALA A 114 26.74 -4.36 9.05
CA ALA A 114 27.88 -3.85 8.29
C ALA A 114 28.05 -2.34 8.46
N ASP A 115 29.31 -1.91 8.65
CA ASP A 115 29.65 -0.48 8.67
C ASP A 115 29.37 0.18 7.32
N LEU A 116 28.71 1.34 7.35
CA LEU A 116 28.38 2.14 6.18
C LEU A 116 28.83 3.58 6.37
N ASP A 117 29.56 4.13 5.40
CA ASP A 117 29.87 5.56 5.37
C ASP A 117 28.63 6.33 4.84
N PRO A 118 27.97 7.18 5.65
CA PRO A 118 26.79 7.93 5.23
C PRO A 118 27.08 9.03 4.19
N THR A 119 28.35 9.25 3.84
CA THR A 119 28.77 10.19 2.79
C THR A 119 28.96 9.54 1.42
N LEU A 120 28.95 8.20 1.33
CA LEU A 120 28.95 7.47 0.06
C LEU A 120 27.79 7.95 -0.82
N GLY A 121 28.12 8.43 -2.03
CA GLY A 121 27.13 8.91 -3.01
C GLY A 121 26.89 10.42 -3.01
N ARG A 122 27.47 11.20 -2.08
CA ARG A 122 27.58 12.65 -2.25
C ARG A 122 28.69 12.94 -3.25
N ALA A 123 28.34 13.15 -4.52
CA ALA A 123 29.25 13.78 -5.46
C ALA A 123 29.65 15.16 -4.88
N ALA A 124 30.95 15.42 -4.80
CA ALA A 124 31.51 16.70 -4.38
C ALA A 124 31.09 17.85 -5.30
#